data_AF-B1N4J7-F1
#
_entry.id   AF-B1N4J7-F1
#
_cell.length_a   1.000
_cell.length_b   1.000
_cell.length_c   1.000
_cell.angle_alpha   90.00
_cell.angle_beta   90.00
_cell.angle_gamma   90.00
#
_symmetry.space_group_name_H-M   'P 1'
#
loop_
_entity.id
_entity.type
_entity.pdbx_description
1 polymer ?
#
loop_
_entity_poly.entity_id
_entity_poly.type
_entity_poly.pdbx_seq_one_letter_code
_entity_poly.pdbx_strand_id
1 'polypeptide(L)'
;MVQEAKNGTIDRACLMYCRYERFFQRFIPKTDFVYDGELSSKNAWIYGPSATGKSRLVREYAKSRGYRIYEKLSNKWWDNYDGEEIVLIEDLDPQVCKLLVHHIKLWADRYPFRAEIKGGSVRLEPRFQFIVTSNYSLAECFEGPDGAAIARRFDEWEMMSEEDSLSFTWKSVTLD
;
A
#
# COMPACT_ATOMS: atom_id res chain seq x y z
N MET A 1 15.68 12.66 -25.22
CA MET A 1 15.51 12.53 -23.75
C MET A 1 14.49 13.47 -23.11
N VAL A 2 14.66 14.80 -23.02
CA VAL A 2 13.62 15.65 -22.35
C VAL A 2 12.27 15.58 -23.06
N GLN A 3 12.25 15.61 -24.40
CA GLN A 3 11.01 15.45 -25.18
C GLN A 3 10.41 14.06 -25.02
N GLU A 4 11.24 13.01 -25.00
CA GLU A 4 10.79 11.64 -24.68
C GLU A 4 10.19 11.57 -23.28
N ALA A 5 10.78 12.24 -22.28
CA ALA A 5 10.24 12.31 -20.93
C ALA A 5 8.87 13.00 -20.92
N LYS A 6 8.73 14.15 -21.61
CA LYS A 6 7.45 14.85 -21.79
C LYS A 6 6.39 13.99 -22.47
N ASN A 7 6.80 13.12 -23.37
CA ASN A 7 5.91 12.22 -24.11
C ASN A 7 5.68 10.88 -23.37
N GLY A 8 6.31 10.66 -22.22
CA GLY A 8 6.25 9.40 -21.48
C GLY A 8 7.00 8.23 -22.13
N THR A 9 7.82 8.48 -23.15
CA THR A 9 8.52 7.45 -23.94
C THR A 9 10.01 7.30 -23.60
N ILE A 10 10.49 7.99 -22.56
CA ILE A 10 11.90 7.93 -22.16
C ILE A 10 12.28 6.52 -21.68
N ASP A 11 13.39 6.00 -22.20
CA ASP A 11 13.98 4.76 -21.71
C ASP A 11 14.52 4.96 -20.28
N ARG A 12 13.86 4.30 -19.32
CA ARG A 12 14.20 4.39 -17.90
C ARG A 12 15.41 3.53 -17.51
N ALA A 13 15.85 2.62 -18.37
CA ALA A 13 17.03 1.78 -18.15
C ALA A 13 18.32 2.44 -18.65
N CYS A 14 18.23 3.49 -19.47
CA CYS A 14 19.43 4.14 -19.98
C CYS A 14 20.21 4.89 -18.88
N LEU A 15 21.54 4.86 -18.97
CA LEU A 15 22.45 5.47 -17.99
C LEU A 15 22.11 6.94 -17.69
N MET A 16 21.70 7.68 -18.71
CA MET A 16 21.35 9.09 -18.59
C MET A 16 20.09 9.30 -17.75
N TYR A 17 19.07 8.44 -17.91
CA TYR A 17 17.89 8.50 -17.04
C TYR A 17 18.27 8.12 -15.61
N CYS A 18 18.97 6.99 -15.40
CA CYS A 18 19.35 6.55 -14.06
C CYS A 18 20.16 7.61 -13.30
N ARG A 19 21.10 8.29 -13.98
CA ARG A 19 21.93 9.34 -13.36
C ARG A 19 21.17 10.62 -13.02
N TYR A 20 20.15 10.96 -13.81
CA TYR A 20 19.41 12.21 -13.71
C TYR A 20 17.91 11.99 -13.51
N GLU A 21 17.53 10.90 -12.85
CA GLU A 21 16.14 10.45 -12.74
C GLU A 21 15.23 11.57 -12.20
N ARG A 22 15.63 12.18 -11.08
CA ARG A 22 14.88 13.29 -10.45
C ARG A 22 14.68 14.50 -11.35
N PHE A 23 15.57 14.72 -12.32
CA PHE A 23 15.42 15.77 -13.31
C PHE A 23 14.38 15.37 -14.37
N PHE A 24 14.47 14.16 -14.91
CA PHE A 24 13.55 13.67 -15.93
C PHE A 24 12.13 13.41 -15.42
N GLN A 25 11.97 12.93 -14.17
CA GLN A 25 10.66 12.75 -13.53
C GLN A 25 9.80 14.03 -13.48
N ARG A 26 10.42 15.22 -13.54
CA ARG A 26 9.70 16.51 -13.58
C ARG A 26 8.94 16.73 -14.89
N PHE A 27 9.39 16.07 -15.96
CA PHE A 27 8.85 16.21 -17.30
C PHE A 27 7.90 15.06 -17.64
N ILE A 28 7.99 13.92 -16.95
CA ILE A 28 7.07 12.80 -17.14
C ILE A 28 5.64 13.27 -16.77
N PRO A 29 4.67 13.15 -17.69
CA PRO A 29 3.27 13.46 -17.40
C PRO A 29 2.80 12.68 -16.20
N LYS A 30 2.18 13.38 -15.24
CA LYS A 30 1.53 12.75 -14.10
C LYS A 30 0.11 12.41 -14.51
N THR A 31 -0.36 11.23 -14.14
CA THR A 31 -1.75 10.88 -14.41
C THR A 31 -2.63 11.41 -13.27
N ASP A 32 -3.90 11.65 -13.57
CA ASP A 32 -4.93 11.92 -12.56
C ASP A 32 -5.61 10.63 -12.13
N PHE A 33 -4.82 9.56 -11.94
CA PHE A 33 -5.34 8.29 -11.46
C PHE A 33 -6.06 8.49 -10.12
N VAL A 34 -7.33 8.13 -10.09
CA VAL A 34 -8.13 8.05 -8.88
C VAL A 34 -8.76 6.67 -8.87
N TYR A 35 -8.61 5.95 -7.77
CA TYR A 35 -9.27 4.65 -7.63
C TYR A 35 -10.79 4.84 -7.54
N ASP A 36 -11.52 4.29 -8.50
CA ASP A 36 -12.97 4.48 -8.65
C ASP A 36 -13.80 3.36 -7.98
N GLY A 37 -13.17 2.23 -7.62
CA GLY A 37 -13.79 1.13 -6.90
C GLY A 37 -14.04 1.35 -5.39
N GLU A 38 -14.55 0.31 -4.73
CA GLU A 38 -14.73 0.29 -3.28
C GLU A 38 -13.39 0.10 -2.57
N LEU A 39 -13.05 0.98 -1.61
CA LEU A 39 -11.75 0.92 -0.92
C LEU A 39 -11.56 -0.38 -0.14
N SER A 40 -12.63 -0.89 0.50
CA SER A 40 -12.66 -2.19 1.17
C SER A 40 -12.66 -3.40 0.21
N SER A 41 -12.68 -3.18 -1.10
CA SER A 41 -12.36 -4.23 -2.06
C SER A 41 -10.86 -4.33 -2.32
N LYS A 42 -10.13 -3.23 -2.14
CA LYS A 42 -8.70 -3.11 -2.43
C LYS A 42 -7.81 -3.27 -1.21
N ASN A 43 -8.23 -2.73 -0.07
CA ASN A 43 -7.42 -2.72 1.15
C ASN A 43 -7.92 -3.80 2.12
N ALA A 44 -7.00 -4.48 2.79
CA ALA A 44 -7.31 -5.56 3.73
C ALA A 44 -6.61 -5.36 5.07
N TRP A 45 -7.33 -5.63 6.16
CA TRP A 45 -6.83 -5.68 7.53
C TRP A 45 -7.00 -7.09 8.06
N ILE A 46 -5.90 -7.84 8.15
CA ILE A 46 -5.88 -9.24 8.58
C ILE A 46 -5.38 -9.25 10.03
N TYR A 47 -6.25 -9.62 10.97
CA TYR A 47 -5.90 -9.63 12.38
C TYR A 47 -6.12 -10.99 13.05
N GLY A 48 -5.61 -11.16 14.26
CA GLY A 48 -5.79 -12.37 15.07
C GLY A 48 -4.52 -12.76 15.83
N PRO A 49 -4.48 -13.84 16.61
CA PRO A 49 -3.34 -14.20 17.45
C PRO A 49 -2.01 -14.31 16.68
N SER A 50 -0.89 -14.21 17.40
CA SER A 50 0.43 -14.46 16.80
C SER A 50 0.53 -15.91 16.33
N ALA A 51 1.43 -16.16 15.37
CA ALA A 51 1.67 -17.47 14.78
C ALA A 51 0.46 -18.14 14.07
N THR A 52 -0.57 -17.37 13.68
CA THR A 52 -1.71 -17.91 12.88
C THR A 52 -1.45 -17.93 11.37
N GLY A 53 -0.33 -17.37 10.89
CA GLY A 53 0.03 -17.42 9.46
C GLY A 53 -0.37 -16.20 8.63
N LYS A 54 -0.84 -15.11 9.24
CA LYS A 54 -1.25 -13.86 8.53
C LYS A 54 -0.22 -13.35 7.51
N SER A 55 1.04 -13.21 7.92
CA SER A 55 2.15 -12.78 7.07
C SER A 55 2.48 -13.76 5.95
N ARG A 56 2.26 -15.06 6.19
CA ARG A 56 2.45 -16.12 5.20
C ARG A 56 1.34 -16.07 4.14
N LEU A 57 0.09 -15.90 4.56
CA LEU A 57 -1.08 -15.77 3.69
C LEU A 57 -0.89 -14.66 2.64
N VAL A 58 -0.44 -13.47 3.06
CA VAL A 58 -0.20 -12.35 2.13
C VAL A 58 0.92 -12.67 1.12
N ARG A 59 2.00 -13.31 1.57
CA ARG A 59 3.13 -13.67 0.71
C ARG A 59 2.78 -14.78 -0.29
N GLU A 60 2.02 -15.78 0.14
CA GLU A 60 1.52 -16.85 -0.74
C GLU A 60 0.53 -16.29 -1.77
N TYR A 61 -0.34 -15.35 -1.37
CA TYR A 61 -1.20 -14.61 -2.29
C TYR A 61 -0.40 -13.86 -3.35
N ALA A 62 0.55 -13.02 -2.93
CA ALA A 62 1.39 -12.27 -3.85
C ALA A 62 2.10 -13.20 -4.85
N LYS A 63 2.68 -14.30 -4.35
CA LYS A 63 3.33 -15.33 -5.18
C LYS A 63 2.37 -15.95 -6.19
N SER A 64 1.14 -16.30 -5.78
CA SER A 64 0.13 -16.89 -6.68
C SER A 64 -0.33 -15.95 -7.79
N ARG A 65 -0.24 -14.63 -7.56
CA ARG A 65 -0.57 -13.58 -8.54
C ARG A 65 0.62 -13.10 -9.36
N GLY A 66 1.85 -13.46 -8.97
CA GLY A 66 3.08 -12.90 -9.53
C GLY A 66 3.31 -11.44 -9.12
N TYR A 67 2.71 -11.00 -8.01
CA TYR A 67 2.82 -9.64 -7.49
C TYR A 67 4.10 -9.46 -6.67
N ARG A 68 4.67 -8.26 -6.74
CA ARG A 68 5.73 -7.78 -5.85
C ARG A 68 5.11 -7.17 -4.60
N ILE A 69 5.84 -7.28 -3.48
CA ILE A 69 5.44 -6.70 -2.21
C ILE A 69 6.44 -5.61 -1.84
N TYR A 70 5.94 -4.41 -1.57
CA TYR A 70 6.65 -3.40 -0.84
C TYR A 70 6.38 -3.58 0.66
N GLU A 71 7.42 -3.96 1.41
CA GLU A 71 7.39 -4.06 2.86
C GLU A 71 7.43 -2.65 3.48
N LYS A 72 6.24 -2.07 3.65
CA LYS A 72 6.07 -0.73 4.20
C LYS A 72 6.34 -0.76 5.69
N LEU A 73 7.50 -0.22 6.08
CA LEU A 73 7.81 0.01 7.48
C LEU A 73 6.75 0.90 8.14
N SER A 74 6.50 0.66 9.44
CA SER A 74 5.53 1.39 10.26
C SER A 74 6.00 2.79 10.66
N ASN A 75 6.31 3.60 9.65
CA ASN A 75 6.78 4.97 9.74
C ASN A 75 6.28 5.79 8.53
N LYS A 76 6.59 7.08 8.46
CA LYS A 76 6.10 7.96 7.39
C LYS A 76 6.78 7.79 6.02
N TRP A 77 7.93 7.12 5.95
CA TRP A 77 8.77 7.10 4.74
C TRP A 77 8.35 6.01 3.74
N TRP A 78 8.49 6.33 2.46
CA TRP A 78 8.21 5.49 1.29
C TRP A 78 9.48 5.23 0.47
N ASP A 79 10.62 5.11 1.17
CA ASP A 79 11.91 4.89 0.52
C ASP A 79 11.87 3.59 -0.29
N ASN A 80 12.34 3.65 -1.53
CA ASN A 80 12.46 2.52 -2.47
C ASN A 80 11.14 1.87 -2.93
N TYR A 81 9.98 2.47 -2.68
CA TYR A 81 8.75 2.05 -3.36
C TYR A 81 8.88 2.28 -4.87
N ASP A 82 8.73 1.21 -5.66
CA ASP A 82 8.92 1.16 -7.11
C ASP A 82 7.69 0.57 -7.83
N GLY A 83 6.51 0.96 -7.34
CA GLY A 83 5.24 0.55 -7.95
C GLY A 83 4.91 -0.92 -7.75
N GLU A 84 5.31 -1.50 -6.61
CA GLU A 84 4.88 -2.82 -6.21
C GLU A 84 3.35 -2.89 -6.06
N GLU A 85 2.77 -4.01 -6.48
CA GLU A 85 1.33 -4.20 -6.57
C GLU A 85 0.69 -4.35 -5.19
N ILE A 86 1.48 -4.74 -4.17
CA ILE A 86 1.06 -4.84 -2.78
C ILE A 86 1.95 -3.96 -1.92
N VAL A 87 1.31 -3.11 -1.11
CA VAL A 87 1.93 -2.42 0.03
C VAL A 87 1.51 -3.15 1.28
N LEU A 88 2.46 -3.78 1.97
CA LEU A 88 2.22 -4.55 3.18
C LEU A 88 2.85 -3.86 4.40
N ILE A 89 2.05 -3.52 5.41
CA ILE A 89 2.55 -3.20 6.75
C ILE A 89 2.32 -4.41 7.64
N GLU A 90 3.39 -4.94 8.20
CA GLU A 90 3.32 -6.12 9.06
C GLU A 90 3.26 -5.77 10.54
N ASP A 91 2.46 -6.56 11.27
CA ASP A 91 2.38 -6.59 12.73
C ASP A 91 2.16 -5.20 13.37
N LEU A 92 1.19 -4.44 12.83
CA LEU A 92 0.81 -3.13 13.37
C LEU A 92 0.15 -3.28 14.75
N ASP A 93 0.61 -2.54 15.75
CA ASP A 93 0.00 -2.52 17.09
C ASP A 93 -0.77 -1.21 17.36
N PRO A 94 -1.63 -1.14 18.39
CA PRO A 94 -2.42 0.04 18.71
C PRO A 94 -1.59 1.31 18.99
N GLN A 95 -0.39 1.21 19.56
CA GLN A 95 0.45 2.38 19.83
C GLN A 95 0.97 2.98 18.52
N VAL A 96 1.45 2.14 17.61
CA VAL A 96 1.92 2.60 16.29
C VAL A 96 0.76 3.09 15.43
N CYS A 97 -0.41 2.46 15.52
CA CYS A 97 -1.63 2.91 14.85
C CYS A 97 -2.01 4.35 15.23
N LYS A 98 -1.90 4.70 16.53
CA LYS A 98 -2.15 6.08 17.01
C LYS A 98 -1.21 7.09 16.36
N LEU A 99 0.06 6.74 16.15
CA LEU A 99 1.05 7.60 15.50
C LEU A 99 0.83 7.71 13.99
N LEU A 100 0.31 6.66 13.36
CA LEU A 100 0.14 6.58 11.91
C LEU A 100 -1.29 6.85 11.43
N VAL A 101 -2.24 7.18 12.31
CA VAL A 101 -3.67 7.35 11.98
C VAL A 101 -3.91 8.27 10.77
N HIS A 102 -3.22 9.41 10.69
CA HIS A 102 -3.33 10.32 9.56
C HIS A 102 -2.78 9.70 8.27
N HIS A 103 -1.65 9.00 8.38
CA HIS A 103 -0.98 8.36 7.25
C HIS A 103 -1.77 7.18 6.71
N ILE A 104 -2.32 6.32 7.57
CA ILE A 104 -3.14 5.18 7.17
C ILE A 104 -4.40 5.64 6.44
N LYS A 105 -5.05 6.72 6.91
CA LYS A 105 -6.16 7.35 6.17
C LYS A 105 -5.75 7.80 4.77
N LEU A 106 -4.55 8.39 4.64
CA LEU A 106 -4.02 8.90 3.37
C LEU A 106 -3.65 7.76 2.41
N TRP A 107 -2.95 6.74 2.90
CA TRP A 107 -2.45 5.62 2.10
C TRP A 107 -3.57 4.67 1.67
N ALA A 108 -4.61 4.54 2.48
CA ALA A 108 -5.80 3.74 2.16
C ALA A 108 -6.84 4.50 1.31
N ASP A 109 -6.60 5.76 0.94
CA ASP A 109 -7.54 6.55 0.15
C ASP A 109 -7.40 6.32 -1.37
N ARG A 110 -8.37 6.83 -2.12
CA ARG A 110 -8.45 6.69 -3.58
C ARG A 110 -7.60 7.69 -4.36
N TYR A 111 -7.11 8.74 -3.71
CA TYR A 111 -6.45 9.86 -4.39
C TYR A 111 -4.93 9.73 -4.37
N PRO A 112 -4.23 10.25 -5.39
CA PRO A 112 -2.79 10.41 -5.34
C PRO A 112 -2.36 11.25 -4.14
N PHE A 113 -1.27 10.85 -3.50
CA PHE A 113 -0.76 11.51 -2.30
C PHE A 113 0.72 11.81 -2.41
N ARG A 114 1.19 12.74 -1.57
CA ARG A 114 2.61 13.09 -1.48
C ARG A 114 3.27 12.19 -0.44
N ALA A 115 4.07 11.24 -0.91
CA ALA A 115 4.81 10.32 -0.07
C ALA A 115 6.17 10.93 0.31
N GLU A 116 6.50 10.90 1.60
CA GLU A 116 7.81 11.34 2.08
C GLU A 116 8.87 10.27 1.80
N ILE A 117 10.03 10.70 1.31
CA ILE A 117 11.23 9.88 1.16
C ILE A 117 12.40 10.62 1.79
N LYS A 118 13.51 9.95 2.05
CA LYS A 118 14.69 10.59 2.61
C LYS A 118 15.18 11.72 1.70
N GLY A 119 15.21 12.93 2.26
CA GLY A 119 15.66 14.14 1.56
C GLY A 119 14.68 14.65 0.49
N GLY A 120 13.40 14.27 0.53
CA GLY A 120 12.42 14.77 -0.42
C GLY A 120 11.02 14.17 -0.30
N SER A 121 10.30 14.19 -1.40
CA SER A 121 8.95 13.64 -1.49
C SER A 121 8.61 13.33 -2.94
N VAL A 122 7.80 12.31 -3.17
CA VAL A 122 7.30 11.92 -4.49
C VAL A 122 5.77 11.90 -4.48
N ARG A 123 5.13 12.16 -5.61
CA ARG A 123 3.67 11.97 -5.75
C ARG A 123 3.45 10.50 -6.14
N LEU A 124 2.76 9.75 -5.28
CA LEU A 124 2.38 8.37 -5.56
C LEU A 124 0.93 8.30 -5.97
N GLU A 125 0.65 7.42 -6.93
CA GLU A 125 -0.70 7.02 -7.32
C GLU A 125 -1.04 5.74 -6.57
N PRO A 126 -2.28 5.60 -6.03
CA PRO A 126 -2.67 4.44 -5.23
C PRO A 126 -2.95 3.20 -6.09
N ARG A 127 -2.03 2.82 -6.97
CA ARG A 127 -2.08 1.63 -7.84
C ARG A 127 -1.51 0.38 -7.16
N PHE A 128 -1.91 0.17 -5.92
CA PHE A 128 -1.48 -0.95 -5.08
C PHE A 128 -2.64 -1.42 -4.21
N GLN A 129 -2.63 -2.69 -3.82
CA GLN A 129 -3.44 -3.19 -2.70
C GLN A 129 -2.75 -2.85 -1.39
N PHE A 130 -3.47 -2.24 -0.45
CA PHE A 130 -2.92 -1.88 0.85
C PHE A 130 -3.34 -2.90 1.90
N ILE A 131 -2.38 -3.70 2.37
CA ILE A 131 -2.62 -4.81 3.27
C ILE A 131 -1.91 -4.52 4.59
N VAL A 132 -2.64 -4.70 5.69
CA VAL A 132 -2.10 -4.64 7.03
C VAL A 132 -2.31 -5.99 7.72
N THR A 133 -1.27 -6.48 8.39
CA THR A 133 -1.41 -7.56 9.36
C THR A 133 -1.27 -7.02 10.78
N SER A 134 -2.03 -7.57 11.72
CA SER A 134 -1.99 -7.15 13.13
C SER A 134 -2.37 -8.29 14.07
N ASN A 135 -2.05 -8.18 15.36
CA ASN A 135 -2.69 -9.01 16.39
C ASN A 135 -3.98 -8.41 16.94
N TYR A 136 -4.37 -7.23 16.45
CA TYR A 136 -5.46 -6.41 16.95
C TYR A 136 -6.39 -6.01 15.81
N SER A 137 -7.68 -5.95 16.10
CA SER A 137 -8.70 -5.44 15.19
C SER A 137 -8.54 -3.94 14.93
N LEU A 138 -9.20 -3.43 13.89
CA LEU A 138 -9.31 -2.00 13.62
C LEU A 138 -9.93 -1.24 14.79
N ALA A 139 -10.90 -1.85 15.48
CA ALA A 139 -11.56 -1.24 16.63
C ALA A 139 -10.62 -1.10 17.85
N GLU A 140 -9.67 -2.01 18.01
CA GLU A 140 -8.62 -1.92 19.04
C GLU A 140 -7.51 -0.93 18.66
N CYS A 141 -7.26 -0.76 17.36
CA CYS A 141 -6.21 0.11 16.84
C CYS A 141 -6.64 1.58 16.68
N PHE A 142 -7.91 1.84 16.36
CA PHE A 142 -8.40 3.17 16.02
C PHE A 142 -9.73 3.49 16.70
N GLU A 143 -9.79 4.65 17.33
CA GLU A 143 -10.96 5.12 18.07
C GLU A 143 -11.60 6.34 17.40
N GLY A 144 -12.87 6.59 17.72
CA GLY A 144 -13.57 7.82 17.34
C GLY A 144 -13.79 8.01 15.83
N PRO A 145 -13.93 9.26 15.36
CA PRO A 145 -14.22 9.57 13.96
C PRO A 145 -13.15 9.05 12.98
N ASP A 146 -11.90 9.01 13.44
CA ASP A 146 -10.79 8.49 12.64
C ASP A 146 -10.87 6.98 12.47
N GLY A 147 -11.21 6.24 13.53
CA GLY A 147 -11.49 4.81 13.45
C GLY A 147 -12.62 4.49 12.48
N ALA A 148 -13.74 5.21 12.56
CA ALA A 148 -14.85 5.05 11.62
C ALA A 148 -14.45 5.35 10.16
N ALA A 149 -13.60 6.36 9.95
CA ALA A 149 -13.09 6.71 8.62
C ALA A 149 -12.12 5.65 8.08
N ILE A 150 -11.31 5.01 8.92
CA ILE A 150 -10.41 3.93 8.51
C ILE A 150 -11.20 2.66 8.25
N ALA A 151 -12.10 2.27 9.15
CA ALA A 151 -12.88 1.04 9.04
C ALA A 151 -13.62 0.89 7.70
N ARG A 152 -14.24 1.96 7.21
CA ARG A 152 -14.92 1.95 5.89
C ARG A 152 -13.99 1.76 4.68
N ARG A 153 -12.67 1.84 4.85
CA ARG A 153 -11.67 1.72 3.78
C ARG A 153 -11.04 0.33 3.69
N PHE A 154 -11.29 -0.56 4.66
CA PHE A 154 -10.64 -1.87 4.74
C PHE A 154 -11.69 -2.98 4.74
N ASP A 155 -11.34 -4.11 4.11
CA ASP A 155 -11.92 -5.39 4.44
C ASP A 155 -11.23 -5.92 5.69
N GLU A 156 -11.97 -6.08 6.78
CA GLU A 156 -11.41 -6.63 8.02
C GLU A 156 -11.67 -8.13 8.10
N TRP A 157 -10.63 -8.90 8.40
CA TRP A 157 -10.72 -10.36 8.52
C TRP A 157 -9.94 -10.88 9.72
N GLU A 158 -10.61 -11.71 10.51
CA GLU A 158 -10.05 -12.37 11.69
C GLU A 158 -9.48 -13.75 11.31
N MET A 159 -8.25 -14.00 11.75
CA MET A 159 -7.50 -15.24 11.54
C MET A 159 -7.12 -15.84 12.89
N MET A 160 -7.88 -16.85 13.32
CA MET A 160 -7.68 -17.53 14.60
C MET A 160 -6.74 -18.73 14.48
N SER A 161 -6.61 -19.29 13.28
CA SER A 161 -5.75 -20.44 12.98
C SER A 161 -5.25 -20.41 11.54
N GLU A 162 -4.26 -21.24 11.22
CA GLU A 162 -3.78 -21.40 9.84
C GLU A 162 -4.85 -22.00 8.92
N GLU A 163 -5.77 -22.82 9.45
CA GLU A 163 -6.87 -23.44 8.68
C GLU A 163 -7.85 -22.39 8.14
N ASP A 164 -8.00 -21.26 8.84
CA ASP A 164 -8.87 -20.17 8.41
C ASP A 164 -8.42 -19.58 7.05
N SER A 165 -7.12 -19.68 6.73
CA SER A 165 -6.58 -19.24 5.43
C SER A 165 -7.25 -19.92 4.23
N LEU A 166 -7.77 -21.14 4.40
CA LEU A 166 -8.44 -21.90 3.33
C LEU A 166 -9.80 -21.31 2.98
N SER A 167 -10.44 -20.61 3.93
CA SER A 167 -11.71 -19.93 3.73
C SER A 167 -11.53 -18.48 3.26
N PHE A 168 -10.32 -17.94 3.41
CA PHE A 168 -10.03 -16.56 3.03
C PHE A 168 -10.05 -16.39 1.51
N THR A 169 -10.89 -15.46 1.04
CA THR A 169 -11.01 -15.15 -0.39
C THR A 169 -10.58 -13.73 -0.64
N TRP A 170 -9.48 -13.56 -1.39
CA TRP A 170 -9.07 -12.25 -1.88
C TRP A 170 -10.09 -11.72 -2.86
N LYS A 171 -10.64 -10.52 -2.59
CA LYS A 171 -11.48 -9.80 -3.56
C LYS A 171 -10.66 -9.52 -4.81
N SER A 172 -11.29 -9.66 -5.98
CA SER A 172 -10.64 -9.31 -7.24
C SER A 172 -10.47 -7.80 -7.33
N VAL A 173 -9.22 -7.35 -7.45
CA VAL A 173 -8.89 -5.94 -7.62
C VAL A 173 -8.19 -5.77 -8.96
N THR A 174 -8.75 -4.93 -9.82
CA THR A 174 -8.05 -4.43 -11.00
C THR A 174 -7.27 -3.17 -10.60
N LEU A 175 -5.96 -3.16 -10.84
CA LEU A 175 -5.07 -2.03 -10.50
C LEU A 175 -4.58 -1.26 -11.74
N ASP A 176 -5.11 -1.65 -12.91
CA ASP A 176 -4.76 -1.18 -14.26
C ASP A 176 -5.22 0.26 -14.54
#